data_AF-A0A940F7M7-F1
#
_entry.id   AF-A0A940F7M7-F1
#
_cell.length_a   1.000
_cell.length_b   1.000
_cell.length_c   1.000
_cell.angle_alpha   90.00
_cell.angle_beta   90.00
_cell.angle_gamma   90.00
#
_symmetry.space_group_name_H-M   'P 1'
#
loop_
_entity.id
_entity.type
_entity.pdbx_description
1 polymer ?
#
loop_
_entity_poly.entity_id
_entity_poly.type
_entity_poly.pdbx_seq_one_letter_code
_entity_poly.pdbx_strand_id
1 'polypeptide(L)'
;MKYLVLDFETTGLDPTEHEPTQVAALLLDDSLRELAAFATLIRPQRPETVTEEALAIQGRTLEDFTHAMEPRQAFGMLADYVGTLSELPVVVGHNIGFDLDFLRACEGRLGLEVPRRTDFIDTVHVARVHLQARELTADARLETLTAYYGLPHEAHDALGDVRATAQVLSRFLAEAPELVERARAGTLFPLLLDEAQKALPGNSFLASCEGQYQLKGYLSPKQIAALVRIAHGLPRPGAREDSVRLPVQTQET
;
A
#
# COMPACT_ATOMS: atom_id res chain seq x y z
N MET A 1 9.49 6.54 -17.85
CA MET A 1 8.90 6.85 -16.53
C MET A 1 9.60 6.00 -15.50
N LYS A 2 10.14 6.57 -14.41
CA LYS A 2 10.81 5.79 -13.36
C LYS A 2 9.85 5.47 -12.21
N TYR A 3 10.14 4.42 -11.46
CA TYR A 3 9.36 4.03 -10.29
C TYR A 3 10.24 4.00 -9.05
N LEU A 4 9.67 4.38 -7.91
CA LEU A 4 10.28 4.27 -6.59
C LEU A 4 9.40 3.40 -5.73
N VAL A 5 9.81 2.16 -5.51
CA VAL A 5 9.11 1.25 -4.62
C VAL A 5 9.56 1.53 -3.19
N LEU A 6 8.62 1.84 -2.31
CA LEU A 6 8.88 2.25 -0.93
C LEU A 6 8.17 1.29 0.02
N ASP A 7 8.84 0.95 1.12
CA ASP A 7 8.31 0.16 2.21
C ASP A 7 8.97 0.55 3.54
N PHE A 8 8.18 0.57 4.62
CA PHE A 8 8.65 0.75 5.98
C PHE A 8 8.25 -0.40 6.88
N GLU A 9 9.21 -0.82 7.71
CA GLU A 9 8.88 -1.49 8.95
C GLU A 9 8.67 -0.47 10.05
N THR A 10 7.81 -0.77 11.03
CA THR A 10 7.37 0.19 12.05
C THR A 10 7.24 -0.45 13.43
N THR A 11 7.20 0.36 14.48
CA THR A 11 7.02 -0.11 15.87
C THR A 11 5.58 -0.57 16.18
N GLY A 12 4.64 -0.28 15.28
CA GLY A 12 3.21 -0.59 15.37
C GLY A 12 2.43 0.15 14.27
N LEU A 13 1.10 0.17 14.34
CA LEU A 13 0.28 0.52 13.16
C LEU A 13 -0.15 1.99 13.06
N ASP A 14 -0.14 2.74 14.15
CA ASP A 14 -0.58 4.14 14.18
C ASP A 14 0.62 5.10 14.04
N PRO A 15 0.74 5.87 12.93
CA PRO A 15 1.86 6.79 12.70
C PRO A 15 1.92 7.98 13.69
N THR A 16 0.88 8.22 14.48
CA THR A 16 0.89 9.25 15.54
C THR A 16 1.56 8.74 16.81
N GLU A 17 1.49 7.44 17.07
CA GLU A 17 2.02 6.78 18.28
C GLU A 17 3.36 6.05 18.02
N HIS A 18 3.48 5.45 16.83
CA HIS A 18 4.58 4.57 16.43
C HIS A 18 5.60 5.28 15.53
N GLU A 19 6.69 4.57 15.23
CA GLU A 19 7.85 5.08 14.51
C GLU A 19 8.36 4.05 13.50
N PRO A 20 8.94 4.48 12.36
CA PRO A 20 9.62 3.56 11.46
C PRO A 20 10.89 2.96 12.09
N THR A 21 11.08 1.66 11.91
CA THR A 21 12.22 0.85 12.36
C THR A 21 13.14 0.43 11.20
N GLN A 22 12.61 0.42 9.98
CA GLN A 22 13.36 0.20 8.74
C GLN A 22 12.73 1.02 7.62
N VAL A 23 13.54 1.45 6.67
CA VAL A 23 13.07 1.99 5.40
C VAL A 23 13.80 1.29 4.27
N ALA A 24 13.07 0.98 3.19
CA ALA A 24 13.65 0.58 1.92
C ALA A 24 13.02 1.36 0.77
N ALA A 25 13.86 1.74 -0.20
CA ALA A 25 13.49 2.47 -1.39
C ALA A 25 14.25 1.91 -2.61
N LEU A 26 13.51 1.32 -3.54
CA LEU A 26 14.04 0.69 -4.75
C LEU A 26 13.72 1.55 -5.96
N LEU A 27 14.74 2.07 -6.64
CA LEU A 27 14.59 2.86 -7.85
C LEU A 27 14.64 1.95 -9.08
N LEU A 28 13.61 2.04 -9.91
CA LEU A 28 13.50 1.27 -11.15
C LEU A 28 13.47 2.20 -12.37
N ASP A 29 14.01 1.71 -13.49
CA ASP A 29 13.78 2.32 -14.80
C ASP A 29 12.37 2.02 -15.35
N ASP A 30 12.09 2.53 -16.54
CA ASP A 30 10.82 2.33 -17.23
C ASP A 30 10.58 0.90 -17.70
N SER A 31 11.63 0.09 -17.74
CA SER A 31 11.60 -1.35 -18.02
C SER A 31 11.58 -2.18 -16.73
N LEU A 32 11.35 -1.55 -15.57
CA LEU A 32 11.35 -2.14 -14.23
C LEU A 32 12.68 -2.78 -13.80
N ARG A 33 13.80 -2.34 -14.38
CA ARG A 33 15.13 -2.79 -13.95
C ARG A 33 15.59 -1.97 -12.74
N GLU A 34 16.13 -2.65 -11.73
CA GLU A 34 16.75 -2.04 -10.55
C GLU A 34 17.93 -1.16 -10.98
N LEU A 35 17.81 0.14 -10.73
CA LEU A 35 18.86 1.14 -10.96
C LEU A 35 19.69 1.35 -9.69
N ALA A 36 19.01 1.39 -8.55
CA ALA A 36 19.61 1.58 -7.24
C ALA A 36 18.63 1.11 -6.15
N ALA A 37 19.17 0.81 -4.98
CA ALA A 37 18.40 0.53 -3.77
C ALA A 37 19.01 1.29 -2.59
N PHE A 38 18.15 1.81 -1.73
CA PHE A 38 18.49 2.36 -0.43
C PHE A 38 17.73 1.57 0.63
N ALA A 39 18.40 1.08 1.66
CA ALA A 39 17.75 0.46 2.80
C ALA A 39 18.57 0.70 4.07
N THR A 40 17.90 1.01 5.18
CA THR A 40 18.54 1.18 6.48
C THR A 40 17.57 0.86 7.61
N LEU A 41 18.12 0.32 8.70
CA LEU A 41 17.43 0.34 9.99
C LEU A 41 17.43 1.74 10.57
N ILE A 42 16.38 2.06 11.32
CA ILE A 42 16.14 3.33 11.97
C ILE A 42 15.99 3.06 13.46
N ARG A 43 16.73 3.80 14.28
CA ARG A 43 16.66 3.67 15.74
C ARG A 43 15.38 4.34 16.28
N PRO A 44 14.44 3.58 16.90
CA PRO A 44 13.28 4.17 17.53
C PRO A 44 13.69 5.14 18.64
N GLN A 45 13.01 6.29 18.71
CA GLN A 45 13.28 7.31 19.73
C GLN A 45 12.42 7.09 20.98
N ARG A 46 11.34 6.32 20.83
CA ARG A 46 10.42 5.89 21.87
C ARG A 46 10.41 4.36 21.92
N PRO A 47 11.47 3.72 22.44
CA PRO A 47 11.55 2.26 22.50
C PRO A 47 10.38 1.63 23.28
N GLU A 48 9.73 2.37 24.17
CA GLU A 48 8.53 1.96 24.90
C GLU A 48 7.28 1.78 24.03
N THR A 49 7.26 2.33 22.81
CA THR A 49 6.15 2.13 21.85
C THR A 49 6.41 0.98 20.88
N VAL A 50 7.54 0.28 21.01
CA VAL A 50 7.87 -0.92 20.24
C VAL A 50 7.03 -2.08 20.74
N THR A 51 6.13 -2.56 19.89
CA THR A 51 5.30 -3.72 20.21
C THR A 51 6.04 -5.03 19.96
N GLU A 52 5.76 -6.04 20.80
CA GLU A 52 6.29 -7.39 20.59
C GLU A 52 5.83 -8.01 19.26
N GLU A 53 4.60 -7.69 18.83
CA GLU A 53 4.04 -8.13 17.56
C GLU A 53 4.84 -7.58 16.37
N ALA A 54 5.17 -6.29 16.35
CA ALA A 54 5.98 -5.70 15.28
C ALA A 54 7.37 -6.34 15.20
N LEU A 55 8.04 -6.53 16.34
CA LEU A 55 9.35 -7.20 16.41
C LEU A 55 9.29 -8.64 15.91
N ALA A 56 8.24 -9.39 16.30
CA ALA A 56 8.04 -10.76 15.86
C ALA A 56 7.81 -10.87 14.36
N ILE A 57 7.00 -9.98 13.78
CA ILE A 57 6.77 -9.90 12.33
C ILE A 57 8.09 -9.62 11.60
N GLN A 58 8.84 -8.62 12.06
CA GLN A 58 10.12 -8.22 11.47
C GLN A 58 11.25 -9.24 11.69
N GLY A 59 11.04 -10.26 12.53
CA GLY A 59 12.10 -11.18 12.93
C GLY A 59 13.27 -10.49 13.65
N ARG A 60 13.00 -9.40 14.37
CA ARG A 60 14.00 -8.56 15.05
C ARG A 60 13.77 -8.51 16.55
N THR A 61 14.80 -8.06 17.25
CA THR A 61 14.80 -7.73 18.66
C THR A 61 15.07 -6.25 18.85
N LEU A 62 14.77 -5.70 20.04
CA LEU A 62 15.09 -4.30 20.32
C LEU A 62 16.61 -4.02 20.25
N GLU A 63 17.44 -5.02 20.54
CA GLU A 63 18.90 -4.91 20.51
C GLU A 63 19.44 -4.64 19.09
N ASP A 64 18.76 -5.15 18.05
CA ASP A 64 19.12 -4.95 16.64
C ASP A 64 19.11 -3.46 16.24
N PHE A 65 18.39 -2.61 16.98
CA PHE A 65 18.30 -1.18 16.73
C PHE A 65 19.33 -0.34 17.49
N THR A 66 20.17 -0.94 18.34
CA THR A 66 21.15 -0.22 19.17
C THR A 66 22.13 0.61 18.34
N HIS A 67 22.51 0.10 17.17
CA HIS A 67 23.41 0.76 16.22
C HIS A 67 22.70 1.18 14.92
N ALA A 68 21.37 1.16 14.90
CA ALA A 68 20.60 1.64 13.77
C ALA A 68 20.74 3.16 13.59
N MET A 69 20.41 3.64 12.41
CA MET A 69 20.60 5.03 12.03
C MET A 69 19.64 5.95 12.78
N GLU A 70 20.07 7.16 13.14
CA GLU A 70 19.14 8.16 13.69
C GLU A 70 18.05 8.51 12.67
N PRO A 71 16.78 8.70 13.09
CA PRO A 71 15.69 9.02 12.17
C PRO A 71 16.00 10.22 11.27
N ARG A 72 16.53 11.31 11.82
CA ARG A 72 16.87 12.49 11.01
C ARG A 72 17.92 12.19 9.93
N GLN A 73 18.87 11.32 10.22
CA GLN A 73 19.88 10.91 9.26
C GLN A 73 19.29 9.97 8.20
N ALA A 74 18.50 8.98 8.61
CA ALA A 74 17.86 8.03 7.69
C ALA A 74 16.94 8.71 6.69
N PHE A 75 16.05 9.58 7.18
CA PHE A 75 15.14 10.35 6.32
C PHE A 75 15.86 11.41 5.49
N GLY A 76 16.96 12.00 6.01
CA GLY A 76 17.82 12.88 5.22
C GLY A 76 18.47 12.15 4.04
N MET A 77 19.01 10.95 4.28
CA MET A 77 19.58 10.11 3.22
C MET A 77 18.53 9.65 2.22
N LEU A 78 17.31 9.32 2.66
CA LEU A 78 16.18 9.03 1.77
C LEU A 78 15.82 10.24 0.91
N ALA A 79 15.78 11.43 1.50
CA ALA A 79 15.52 12.67 0.77
C ALA A 79 16.61 12.94 -0.28
N ASP A 80 17.88 12.75 0.05
CA ASP A 80 18.99 12.89 -0.90
C ASP A 80 18.94 11.84 -2.01
N TYR A 81 18.59 10.60 -1.65
CA TYR A 81 18.44 9.49 -2.60
C TYR A 81 17.40 9.80 -3.69
N VAL A 82 16.27 10.42 -3.33
CA VAL A 82 15.24 10.80 -4.31
C VAL A 82 15.48 12.18 -4.93
N GLY A 83 16.01 13.13 -4.16
CA GLY A 83 16.21 14.53 -4.56
C GLY A 83 17.32 14.74 -5.59
N THR A 84 18.23 13.77 -5.76
CA THR A 84 19.26 13.79 -6.81
C THR A 84 18.73 13.41 -8.20
N LEU A 85 17.48 12.95 -8.31
CA LEU A 85 16.88 12.55 -9.57
C LEU A 85 16.42 13.78 -10.38
N SER A 86 16.69 13.77 -11.69
CA SER A 86 16.26 14.85 -12.60
C SER A 86 14.73 14.94 -12.76
N GLU A 87 14.04 13.83 -12.55
CA GLU A 87 12.59 13.72 -12.55
C GLU A 87 12.16 12.82 -11.40
N LEU A 88 11.13 13.23 -10.67
CA LEU A 88 10.61 12.42 -9.57
C LEU A 88 9.93 11.15 -10.12
N PRO A 89 10.25 9.97 -9.56
CA PRO A 89 9.64 8.70 -9.95
C PRO A 89 8.21 8.57 -9.40
N VAL A 90 7.39 7.73 -10.05
CA VAL A 90 6.08 7.33 -9.52
C VAL A 90 6.31 6.46 -8.28
N VAL A 91 5.67 6.82 -7.17
CA VAL A 91 5.78 6.04 -5.93
C VAL A 91 4.98 4.75 -6.09
N VAL A 92 5.55 3.64 -5.63
CA VAL A 92 4.90 2.33 -5.66
C VAL A 92 5.04 1.70 -4.27
N GLY A 93 4.04 0.97 -3.83
CA GLY A 93 4.17 0.10 -2.66
C GLY A 93 3.09 -0.96 -2.61
N HIS A 94 3.06 -1.69 -1.52
CA HIS A 94 2.05 -2.69 -1.23
C HIS A 94 1.35 -2.30 0.05
N ASN A 95 0.12 -1.77 -0.03
CA ASN A 95 -0.53 -1.01 1.03
C ASN A 95 0.15 0.35 1.32
N ILE A 96 0.69 0.99 0.28
CA ILE A 96 1.55 2.20 0.36
C ILE A 96 0.95 3.39 1.12
N GLY A 97 -0.38 3.45 1.27
CA GLY A 97 -1.02 4.46 2.11
C GLY A 97 -0.53 4.44 3.55
N PHE A 98 -0.22 3.25 4.07
CA PHE A 98 0.39 3.05 5.39
C PHE A 98 1.76 3.74 5.47
N ASP A 99 2.65 3.41 4.54
CA ASP A 99 4.00 3.94 4.46
C ASP A 99 4.03 5.46 4.29
N LEU A 100 3.14 5.98 3.44
CA LEU A 100 3.02 7.41 3.20
C LEU A 100 2.49 8.17 4.41
N ASP A 101 1.62 7.57 5.23
CA ASP A 101 1.16 8.19 6.48
C ASP A 101 2.31 8.25 7.50
N PHE A 102 3.14 7.19 7.62
CA PHE A 102 4.35 7.20 8.45
C PHE A 102 5.39 8.22 7.97
N LEU A 103 5.65 8.26 6.66
CA LEU A 103 6.55 9.23 6.04
C LEU A 103 6.12 10.66 6.39
N ARG A 104 4.85 11.00 6.19
CA ARG A 104 4.31 12.35 6.51
C ARG A 104 4.42 12.68 8.00
N ALA A 105 4.16 11.72 8.88
CA ALA A 105 4.30 11.92 10.33
C ALA A 105 5.76 12.19 10.71
N CYS A 106 6.71 11.44 10.15
CA CYS A 106 8.13 11.64 10.37
C CYS A 106 8.64 12.98 9.81
N GLU A 107 8.21 13.37 8.62
CA GLU A 107 8.52 14.67 8.03
C GLU A 107 8.09 15.83 8.93
N GLY A 108 6.84 15.79 9.42
CA GLY A 108 6.31 16.79 10.35
C GLY A 108 7.07 16.84 11.68
N ARG A 109 7.45 15.69 12.23
CA ARG A 109 8.21 15.59 13.49
C ARG A 109 9.67 16.05 13.35
N LEU A 110 10.31 15.75 12.23
CA LEU A 110 11.73 15.99 11.99
C LEU A 110 12.02 17.34 11.30
N GLY A 111 10.98 18.00 10.78
CA GLY A 111 11.11 19.24 10.02
C GLY A 111 11.91 19.05 8.74
N LEU A 112 11.67 17.93 8.03
CA LEU A 112 12.30 17.60 6.75
C LEU A 112 11.23 17.16 5.74
N GLU A 113 11.59 17.15 4.46
CA GLU A 113 10.71 16.70 3.38
C GLU A 113 11.49 15.75 2.45
N VAL A 114 10.87 14.63 2.09
CA VAL A 114 11.37 13.66 1.11
C VAL A 114 10.68 13.95 -0.23
N PRO A 115 11.38 14.47 -1.25
CA PRO A 115 10.78 14.81 -2.53
C PRO A 115 10.07 13.60 -3.14
N ARG A 116 8.81 13.75 -3.54
CA ARG A 116 8.04 12.67 -4.19
C ARG A 116 6.89 13.21 -5.01
N ARG A 117 6.41 12.39 -5.94
CA ARG A 117 5.16 12.66 -6.66
C ARG A 117 3.96 12.43 -5.75
N THR A 118 2.84 13.06 -6.10
CA THR A 118 1.56 12.87 -5.41
C THR A 118 0.79 11.66 -5.92
N ASP A 119 1.01 11.23 -7.17
CA ASP A 119 0.48 9.97 -7.69
C ASP A 119 1.35 8.78 -7.24
N PHE A 120 0.67 7.70 -6.89
CA PHE A 120 1.29 6.46 -6.44
C PHE A 120 0.53 5.25 -7.01
N ILE A 121 1.18 4.10 -7.02
CA ILE A 121 0.59 2.81 -7.34
C ILE A 121 0.66 1.94 -6.09
N ASP A 122 -0.50 1.54 -5.59
CA ASP A 122 -0.57 0.52 -4.54
C ASP A 122 -0.94 -0.82 -5.19
N THR A 123 -0.04 -1.79 -5.10
CA THR A 123 -0.24 -3.11 -5.71
C THR A 123 -1.40 -3.88 -5.07
N VAL A 124 -1.79 -3.59 -3.83
CA VAL A 124 -3.00 -4.18 -3.21
C VAL A 124 -4.25 -3.77 -3.98
N HIS A 125 -4.28 -2.54 -4.49
CA HIS A 125 -5.45 -1.99 -5.19
C HIS A 125 -5.68 -2.77 -6.49
N VAL A 126 -4.60 -2.96 -7.24
CA VAL A 126 -4.62 -3.72 -8.50
C VAL A 126 -4.91 -5.20 -8.23
N ALA A 127 -4.27 -5.81 -7.23
CA ALA A 127 -4.47 -7.21 -6.87
C ALA A 127 -5.92 -7.54 -6.53
N ARG A 128 -6.62 -6.67 -5.79
CA ARG A 128 -8.01 -6.90 -5.40
C ARG A 128 -8.97 -6.93 -6.59
N VAL A 129 -8.71 -6.11 -7.60
CA VAL A 129 -9.54 -6.06 -8.81
C VAL A 129 -9.12 -7.14 -9.82
N HIS A 130 -7.82 -7.30 -10.06
CA HIS A 130 -7.30 -8.20 -11.09
C HIS A 130 -7.32 -9.68 -10.69
N LEU A 131 -7.11 -9.98 -9.41
CA LEU A 131 -6.94 -11.36 -8.94
C LEU A 131 -8.07 -11.76 -7.98
N GLN A 132 -8.27 -11.00 -6.91
CA GLN A 132 -9.20 -11.40 -5.85
C GLN A 132 -10.67 -11.38 -6.31
N ALA A 133 -11.08 -10.37 -7.09
CA ALA A 133 -12.42 -10.31 -7.67
C ALA A 133 -12.73 -11.48 -8.62
N ARG A 134 -11.68 -12.12 -9.15
CA ARG A 134 -11.73 -13.29 -10.03
C ARG A 134 -11.45 -14.60 -9.29
N GLU A 135 -11.40 -14.54 -7.96
CA GLU A 135 -11.17 -15.69 -7.07
C GLU A 135 -9.86 -16.44 -7.35
N LEU A 136 -8.87 -15.76 -7.94
CA LEU A 136 -7.55 -16.34 -8.26
C LEU A 136 -6.64 -16.41 -7.04
N THR A 137 -6.84 -15.51 -6.07
CA THR A 137 -6.13 -15.49 -4.79
C THR A 137 -7.12 -15.30 -3.64
N ALA A 138 -6.81 -15.89 -2.49
CA ALA A 138 -7.65 -15.80 -1.29
C ALA A 138 -7.66 -14.38 -0.69
N ASP A 139 -6.51 -13.71 -0.75
CA ASP A 139 -6.32 -12.35 -0.29
C ASP A 139 -5.35 -11.60 -1.24
N ALA A 140 -4.97 -10.40 -0.84
CA ALA A 140 -4.05 -9.54 -1.56
C ALA A 140 -2.79 -9.26 -0.74
N ARG A 141 -2.40 -10.16 0.18
CA ARG A 141 -1.12 -10.05 0.91
C ARG A 141 0.03 -10.32 -0.04
N LEU A 142 1.17 -9.66 0.16
CA LEU A 142 2.31 -9.77 -0.74
C LEU A 142 2.79 -11.22 -0.88
N GLU A 143 2.83 -11.97 0.22
CA GLU A 143 3.21 -13.39 0.26
C GLU A 143 2.25 -14.27 -0.55
N THR A 144 0.96 -13.95 -0.54
CA THR A 144 -0.04 -14.65 -1.37
C THR A 144 0.20 -14.36 -2.85
N LEU A 145 0.51 -13.11 -3.19
CA LEU A 145 0.75 -12.70 -4.58
C LEU A 145 2.06 -13.27 -5.12
N THR A 146 3.14 -13.24 -4.33
CA THR A 146 4.44 -13.80 -4.72
C THR A 146 4.34 -15.31 -4.86
N ALA A 147 3.65 -16.01 -3.96
CA ALA A 147 3.37 -17.44 -4.10
C ALA A 147 2.55 -17.76 -5.36
N TYR A 148 1.48 -16.99 -5.63
CA TYR A 148 0.64 -17.16 -6.83
C TYR A 148 1.45 -17.05 -8.13
N TYR A 149 2.37 -16.09 -8.20
CA TYR A 149 3.21 -15.86 -9.38
C TYR A 149 4.52 -16.66 -9.40
N GLY A 150 4.80 -17.47 -8.37
CA GLY A 150 6.05 -18.21 -8.22
C GLY A 150 7.29 -17.31 -8.11
N LEU A 151 7.15 -16.17 -7.42
CA LEU A 151 8.21 -15.17 -7.25
C LEU A 151 8.97 -15.39 -5.92
N PRO A 152 10.29 -15.11 -5.89
CA PRO A 152 11.05 -15.10 -4.64
C PRO A 152 10.59 -13.95 -3.74
N HIS A 153 10.51 -14.22 -2.44
CA HIS A 153 10.09 -13.24 -1.45
C HIS A 153 10.73 -13.55 -0.09
N GLU A 154 11.57 -12.65 0.38
CA GLU A 154 12.02 -12.58 1.77
C GLU A 154 11.04 -11.65 2.50
N ALA A 155 10.03 -12.22 3.15
CA ALA A 155 8.95 -11.46 3.77
C ALA A 155 9.41 -10.79 5.08
N HIS A 156 8.84 -9.61 5.36
CA HIS A 156 9.07 -8.83 6.60
C HIS A 156 10.51 -8.31 6.74
N ASP A 157 11.14 -8.08 5.61
CA ASP A 157 12.31 -7.24 5.46
C ASP A 157 12.00 -6.22 4.38
N ALA A 158 12.04 -4.92 4.72
CA ALA A 158 11.60 -3.88 3.81
C ALA A 158 12.30 -3.94 2.43
N LEU A 159 13.58 -4.37 2.36
CA LEU A 159 14.28 -4.49 1.08
C LEU A 159 13.79 -5.71 0.27
N GLY A 160 13.54 -6.83 0.95
CA GLY A 160 12.84 -7.99 0.39
C GLY A 160 11.45 -7.63 -0.14
N ASP A 161 10.68 -6.87 0.63
CA ASP A 161 9.31 -6.47 0.33
C ASP A 161 9.23 -5.48 -0.84
N VAL A 162 10.12 -4.48 -0.97
CA VAL A 162 10.15 -3.61 -2.16
C VAL A 162 10.53 -4.37 -3.43
N ARG A 163 11.43 -5.36 -3.35
CA ARG A 163 11.81 -6.20 -4.50
C ARG A 163 10.70 -7.15 -4.92
N ALA A 164 9.99 -7.74 -3.95
CA ALA A 164 8.80 -8.55 -4.20
C ALA A 164 7.69 -7.70 -4.84
N THR A 165 7.44 -6.51 -4.29
CA THR A 165 6.46 -5.54 -4.81
C THR A 165 6.79 -5.10 -6.24
N ALA A 166 8.06 -4.86 -6.56
CA ALA A 166 8.50 -4.56 -7.92
C ALA A 166 8.17 -5.68 -8.92
N GLN A 167 8.42 -6.94 -8.52
CA GLN A 167 8.11 -8.11 -9.35
C GLN A 167 6.59 -8.29 -9.53
N VAL A 168 5.79 -8.07 -8.48
CA VAL A 168 4.33 -8.08 -8.56
C VAL A 168 3.82 -6.98 -9.48
N LEU A 169 4.36 -5.76 -9.38
CA LEU A 169 4.06 -4.66 -10.30
C LEU A 169 4.37 -5.06 -11.76
N SER A 170 5.50 -5.73 -11.99
CA SER A 170 5.85 -6.23 -13.32
C SER A 170 4.81 -7.20 -13.88
N ARG A 171 4.26 -8.09 -13.04
CA ARG A 171 3.17 -8.99 -13.45
C ARG A 171 1.90 -8.21 -13.80
N PHE A 172 1.53 -7.24 -12.98
CA PHE A 172 0.34 -6.42 -13.23
C PHE A 172 0.45 -5.55 -14.48
N LEU A 173 1.62 -4.97 -14.75
CA LEU A 173 1.85 -4.22 -15.99
C LEU A 173 1.79 -5.11 -17.24
N ALA A 174 2.17 -6.39 -17.12
CA ALA A 174 2.07 -7.34 -18.22
C ALA A 174 0.63 -7.85 -18.44
N GLU A 175 -0.14 -8.04 -17.37
CA GLU A 175 -1.44 -8.71 -17.41
C GLU A 175 -2.66 -7.77 -17.42
N ALA A 176 -2.54 -6.60 -16.78
CA ALA A 176 -3.62 -5.62 -16.61
C ALA A 176 -3.08 -4.17 -16.54
N PRO A 177 -2.35 -3.70 -17.58
CA PRO A 177 -1.74 -2.36 -17.59
C PRO A 177 -2.75 -1.24 -17.39
N GLU A 178 -3.99 -1.40 -17.87
CA GLU A 178 -5.06 -0.43 -17.69
C GLU A 178 -5.47 -0.25 -16.22
N LEU A 179 -5.43 -1.32 -15.41
CA LEU A 179 -5.72 -1.23 -13.99
C LEU A 179 -4.59 -0.53 -13.23
N VAL A 180 -3.34 -0.79 -13.64
CA VAL A 180 -2.17 -0.10 -13.08
C VAL A 180 -2.23 1.40 -13.37
N GLU A 181 -2.56 1.79 -14.61
CA GLU A 181 -2.70 3.21 -14.95
C GLU A 181 -3.88 3.87 -14.24
N ARG A 182 -5.00 3.16 -14.04
CA ARG A 182 -6.12 3.66 -13.24
C ARG A 182 -5.76 3.85 -11.78
N ALA A 183 -5.00 2.91 -11.20
CA ALA A 183 -4.50 3.03 -9.83
C ALA A 183 -3.58 4.25 -9.70
N ARG A 184 -2.60 4.38 -10.60
CA ARG A 184 -1.69 5.54 -10.67
C ARG A 184 -2.45 6.87 -10.79
N ALA A 185 -3.42 6.93 -11.69
CA ALA A 185 -4.21 8.14 -11.94
C ALA A 185 -5.24 8.45 -10.83
N GLY A 186 -5.36 7.61 -9.80
CA GLY A 186 -6.38 7.77 -8.77
C GLY A 186 -7.81 7.68 -9.33
N THR A 187 -8.02 6.87 -10.37
CA THR A 187 -9.34 6.69 -10.99
C THR A 187 -9.91 5.29 -10.78
N LEU A 188 -9.14 4.36 -10.21
CA LEU A 188 -9.61 3.01 -9.92
C LEU A 188 -10.76 3.01 -8.91
N PHE A 189 -10.60 3.70 -7.77
CA PHE A 189 -11.63 3.71 -6.72
C PHE A 189 -12.82 4.59 -6.96
N PRO A 190 -12.69 5.80 -7.55
CA PRO A 190 -13.87 6.55 -7.95
C PRO A 190 -14.84 5.70 -8.79
N LEU A 191 -14.33 4.90 -9.72
CA LEU A 191 -15.17 4.03 -10.53
C LEU A 191 -15.84 2.90 -9.72
N LEU A 192 -15.07 2.20 -8.89
CA LEU A 192 -15.62 1.15 -8.03
C LEU A 192 -16.65 1.72 -7.02
N LEU A 193 -16.40 2.93 -6.52
CA LEU A 193 -17.31 3.63 -5.64
C LEU A 193 -18.60 4.01 -6.37
N ASP A 194 -18.52 4.56 -7.58
CA ASP A 194 -19.69 4.89 -8.41
C ASP A 194 -20.54 3.65 -8.70
N GLU A 195 -19.90 2.53 -9.05
CA GLU A 195 -20.58 1.24 -9.25
C GLU A 195 -21.22 0.74 -7.96
N ALA A 196 -20.51 0.81 -6.84
CA ALA A 196 -21.03 0.41 -5.54
C ALA A 196 -22.21 1.28 -5.09
N GLN A 197 -22.16 2.59 -5.36
CA GLN A 197 -23.25 3.54 -5.04
C GLN A 197 -24.50 3.26 -5.88
N LYS A 198 -24.35 2.85 -7.15
CA LYS A 198 -25.47 2.39 -7.97
C LYS A 198 -26.10 1.11 -7.42
N ALA A 199 -25.27 0.18 -6.92
CA ALA A 199 -25.75 -1.08 -6.34
C ALA A 199 -26.41 -0.90 -4.95
N LEU A 200 -25.88 0.00 -4.11
CA LEU A 200 -26.35 0.25 -2.74
C LEU A 200 -26.48 1.77 -2.45
N PRO A 201 -27.48 2.46 -3.03
CA PRO A 201 -27.64 3.90 -2.88
C PRO A 201 -27.91 4.31 -1.42
N GLY A 202 -27.33 5.43 -1.00
CA GLY A 202 -27.52 5.99 0.35
C GLY A 202 -26.80 5.22 1.48
N ASN A 203 -25.92 4.27 1.15
CA ASN A 203 -25.19 3.50 2.14
C ASN A 203 -24.11 4.34 2.85
N SER A 204 -24.16 4.40 4.19
CA SER A 204 -23.24 5.21 5.00
C SER A 204 -21.77 4.77 4.91
N PHE A 205 -21.49 3.50 4.63
CA PHE A 205 -20.13 3.02 4.41
C PHE A 205 -19.55 3.57 3.10
N LEU A 206 -20.35 3.70 2.04
CA LEU A 206 -19.91 4.27 0.77
C LEU A 206 -19.61 5.77 0.92
N ALA A 207 -20.46 6.51 1.65
CA ALA A 207 -20.21 7.91 1.99
C ALA A 207 -18.92 8.07 2.82
N SER A 208 -18.65 7.14 3.74
CA SER A 208 -17.38 7.12 4.50
C SER A 208 -16.17 6.85 3.61
N CYS A 209 -16.27 5.94 2.63
CA CYS A 209 -15.21 5.71 1.66
C CYS A 209 -14.96 6.96 0.81
N GLU A 210 -16.02 7.61 0.31
CA GLU A 210 -15.91 8.85 -0.45
C GLU A 210 -15.15 9.94 0.33
N GLY A 211 -15.59 10.22 1.57
CA GLY A 211 -14.95 11.22 2.42
C GLY A 211 -13.49 10.90 2.73
N GLN A 212 -13.17 9.63 2.99
CA GLN A 212 -11.78 9.22 3.21
C GLN A 212 -10.94 9.38 1.94
N TYR A 213 -11.46 8.99 0.78
CA TYR A 213 -10.75 9.14 -0.49
C TYR A 213 -10.51 10.63 -0.82
N GLN A 214 -11.50 11.50 -0.60
CA GLN A 214 -11.35 12.95 -0.76
C GLN A 214 -10.30 13.54 0.20
N LEU A 215 -10.21 13.03 1.43
CA LEU A 215 -9.27 13.52 2.44
C LEU A 215 -7.83 13.01 2.22
N LYS A 216 -7.66 11.70 1.97
CA LYS A 216 -6.36 11.03 1.95
C LYS A 216 -5.84 10.72 0.54
N GLY A 217 -6.72 10.68 -0.46
CA GLY A 217 -6.38 10.24 -1.83
C GLY A 217 -6.28 8.72 -1.99
N TYR A 218 -6.56 7.94 -0.95
CA TYR A 218 -6.55 6.47 -1.00
C TYR A 218 -7.55 5.86 -0.01
N LEU A 219 -7.80 4.56 -0.17
CA LEU A 219 -8.66 3.76 0.71
C LEU A 219 -7.86 2.64 1.35
N SER A 220 -8.29 2.20 2.53
CA SER A 220 -7.68 1.04 3.19
C SER A 220 -7.95 -0.25 2.39
N PRO A 221 -7.10 -1.29 2.51
CA PRO A 221 -7.32 -2.57 1.85
C PRO A 221 -8.71 -3.17 2.12
N LYS A 222 -9.22 -3.00 3.34
CA LYS A 222 -10.57 -3.46 3.74
C LYS A 222 -11.68 -2.70 2.99
N GLN A 223 -11.55 -1.38 2.86
CA GLN A 223 -12.52 -0.57 2.13
C GLN A 223 -12.54 -0.93 0.65
N ILE A 224 -11.36 -1.13 0.06
CA ILE A 224 -11.22 -1.52 -1.34
C ILE A 224 -11.88 -2.88 -1.59
N ALA A 225 -11.57 -3.87 -0.75
CA ALA A 225 -12.18 -5.20 -0.85
C ALA A 225 -13.72 -5.13 -0.77
N ALA A 226 -14.25 -4.28 0.10
CA ALA A 226 -15.68 -4.06 0.22
C ALA A 226 -16.27 -3.37 -1.02
N LEU A 227 -15.61 -2.33 -1.57
CA LEU A 227 -16.05 -1.65 -2.78
C LEU A 227 -16.08 -2.60 -3.98
N VAL A 228 -15.00 -3.35 -4.20
CA VAL A 228 -14.93 -4.36 -5.28
C VAL A 228 -16.09 -5.34 -5.17
N ARG A 229 -16.35 -5.89 -3.98
CA ARG A 229 -17.46 -6.82 -3.79
C ARG A 229 -18.81 -6.19 -4.09
N ILE A 230 -19.09 -4.99 -3.56
CA ILE A 230 -20.37 -4.32 -3.79
C ILE A 230 -20.57 -4.00 -5.28
N ALA A 231 -19.52 -3.51 -5.96
CA ALA A 231 -19.55 -3.23 -7.40
C ALA A 231 -19.88 -4.48 -8.23
N HIS A 232 -19.44 -5.65 -7.78
CA HIS A 232 -19.79 -6.96 -8.37
C HIS A 232 -21.07 -7.59 -7.82
N GLY A 233 -21.90 -6.85 -7.07
CA GLY A 233 -23.16 -7.37 -6.52
C GLY A 233 -22.99 -8.39 -5.38
N LEU A 234 -21.84 -8.43 -4.73
CA LEU A 234 -21.54 -9.31 -3.61
C LEU A 234 -21.64 -8.56 -2.27
N PRO A 235 -22.05 -9.25 -1.18
CA PRO A 235 -22.09 -8.63 0.14
C PRO A 235 -20.69 -8.31 0.66
N ARG A 236 -20.59 -7.30 1.54
CA ARG A 236 -19.32 -6.93 2.19
C ARG A 236 -18.77 -8.09 3.05
N PRO A 237 -17.45 -8.24 3.17
CA PRO A 237 -16.84 -9.23 4.08
C PRO A 237 -17.29 -8.98 5.53
N GLY A 238 -17.75 -10.04 6.22
CA GLY A 238 -18.17 -9.96 7.63
C GLY A 238 -19.54 -9.32 7.87
N ALA A 239 -20.26 -8.89 6.83
CA ALA A 239 -21.68 -8.53 6.97
C ALA A 239 -22.51 -9.82 7.14
N ARG A 240 -23.43 -9.86 8.11
CA ARG A 240 -24.41 -10.97 8.21
C ARG A 240 -25.19 -11.03 6.89
N GLU A 241 -25.40 -12.25 6.36
CA GLU A 241 -26.11 -12.50 5.10
C GLU A 241 -27.49 -11.80 5.03
N ASP A 242 -28.12 -11.53 6.18
CA ASP A 242 -29.41 -10.85 6.28
C ASP A 242 -29.38 -9.33 6.00
N SER A 243 -28.21 -8.70 5.88
CA SER A 243 -28.09 -7.25 5.69
C SER A 243 -27.99 -6.78 4.24
N VAL A 244 -28.05 -7.71 3.28
CA VAL A 244 -28.02 -7.41 1.85
C VAL A 244 -29.10 -8.21 1.14
N ARG A 245 -30.37 -7.78 1.28
CA ARG A 245 -31.32 -8.04 0.20
C ARG A 245 -31.04 -7.01 -0.89
N LEU A 246 -30.21 -7.38 -1.87
CA LEU A 246 -30.23 -6.69 -3.15
C LEU A 246 -31.67 -6.77 -3.68
N PRO A 247 -32.23 -5.68 -4.22
CA PRO A 247 -33.53 -5.75 -4.88
C PRO A 247 -33.39 -6.76 -6.03
N VAL A 248 -34.06 -7.91 -5.89
CA VAL A 248 -34.24 -8.86 -6.98
C VAL A 248 -34.94 -8.07 -8.08
N GLN A 249 -34.27 -7.88 -9.22
CA GLN A 249 -34.95 -7.40 -10.41
C GLN A 249 -35.97 -8.47 -10.80
N THR A 250 -37.23 -8.25 -10.44
CA THR A 250 -38.36 -8.98 -11.00
C THR A 250 -38.41 -8.61 -12.48
N GLN A 251 -37.96 -9.53 -13.33
CA GLN A 251 -38.35 -9.51 -14.74
C GLN A 251 -39.86 -9.77 -14.78
N GLU A 252 -40.65 -8.71 -14.93
CA GLU A 252 -42.03 -8.85 -15.37
C GLU A 252 -42.00 -9.12 -16.89
N THR A 253 -42.53 -10.29 -17.24
CA THR A 253 -42.88 -10.77 -18.58
C THR A 253 -43.97 -9.95 -19.23
#